data_AF-A0A939UAV9-F1
#
_entry.id   AF-A0A939UAV9-F1
#
_cell.length_a   1.000
_cell.length_b   1.000
_cell.length_c   1.000
_cell.angle_alpha   90.00
_cell.angle_beta   90.00
_cell.angle_gamma   90.00
#
_symmetry.space_group_name_H-M   'P 1'
#
loop_
_entity.id
_entity.type
_entity.pdbx_description
1 polymer ?
#
loop_
_entity_poly.entity_id
_entity_poly.type
_entity_poly.pdbx_seq_one_letter_code
_entity_poly.pdbx_strand_id
1 'polypeptide(L)'
;MQRISSQMNNTNTQKNLRLQESRLNKVNNQIGSQQKIQQLRDDPLAAGHLVRYESYLGRVNNFEKNALVLSDQFTLREGYMTDSLEIMQRIRELAVTGANGIYNEDDLKNMASEVDELLKQLIQNANAVSADGNSLFAGTNVKATAFDVEMGNVEGSGVPLIQNVRYNGNIDTNLVEVDENKYLVNDNAGNKTFWAENQQIFSMRDASEWHATQDSVILIDGVEVEVTRGDNIYALISKINNSDAAVKASLDPVRNSLNLATTDARQLWLQDKTGTTLFDLGVIKDSTQQPPYNYNDSVRVAGGSMF
;
A
#
# COMPACT_ATOMS: atom_id res chain seq x y z
N MET A 1 20.27 90.04 -21.08
CA MET A 1 19.05 89.82 -20.28
C MET A 1 18.93 88.34 -19.96
N GLN A 2 19.17 87.94 -18.71
CA GLN A 2 18.85 86.59 -18.26
C GLN A 2 17.32 86.49 -18.15
N ARG A 3 16.71 85.56 -18.88
CA ARG A 3 15.30 85.21 -18.66
C ARG A 3 15.18 84.63 -17.26
N ILE A 4 14.55 85.35 -16.34
CA ILE A 4 14.19 84.81 -15.02
C ILE A 4 13.04 83.83 -15.25
N SER A 5 13.34 82.53 -15.32
CA SER A 5 12.35 81.49 -15.60
C SER A 5 11.54 81.14 -14.34
N SER A 6 10.61 82.01 -13.92
CA SER A 6 9.71 81.73 -12.79
C SER A 6 8.87 80.47 -13.03
N GLN A 7 8.50 80.21 -14.28
CA GLN A 7 7.75 79.02 -14.71
C GLN A 7 8.53 77.72 -14.44
N MET A 8 9.86 77.75 -14.63
CA MET A 8 10.72 76.58 -14.44
C MET A 8 10.91 76.27 -12.96
N ASN A 9 11.06 77.30 -12.12
CA ASN A 9 11.07 77.14 -10.67
C ASN A 9 9.74 76.60 -10.16
N ASN A 10 8.61 77.15 -10.59
CA ASN A 10 7.29 76.67 -10.19
C ASN A 10 7.07 75.19 -10.61
N THR A 11 7.44 74.85 -11.85
CA THR A 11 7.32 73.47 -12.37
C THR A 11 8.22 72.50 -11.60
N ASN A 12 9.43 72.91 -11.23
CA ASN A 12 10.31 72.11 -10.37
C ASN A 12 9.72 71.92 -8.97
N THR A 13 9.16 72.96 -8.36
CA THR A 13 8.51 72.85 -7.04
C THR A 13 7.30 71.92 -7.09
N GLN A 14 6.44 72.04 -8.10
CA GLN A 14 5.28 71.16 -8.32
C GLN A 14 5.71 69.70 -8.54
N LYS A 15 6.77 69.47 -9.31
CA LYS A 15 7.35 68.13 -9.51
C LYS A 15 7.85 67.54 -8.20
N ASN A 16 8.56 68.32 -7.39
CA ASN A 16 9.07 67.88 -6.09
C ASN A 16 7.93 67.55 -5.11
N LEU A 17 6.86 68.36 -5.07
CA LEU A 17 5.68 68.08 -4.25
C LEU A 17 5.01 66.76 -4.64
N ARG A 18 4.80 66.53 -5.95
CA ARG A 18 4.22 65.26 -6.44
C ARG A 18 5.09 64.05 -6.09
N LEU A 19 6.42 64.18 -6.16
CA LEU A 19 7.35 63.13 -5.72
C LEU A 19 7.25 62.86 -4.22
N GLN A 20 7.10 63.90 -3.40
CA GLN A 20 6.92 63.79 -1.95
C GLN A 20 5.59 63.09 -1.61
N GLU A 21 4.49 63.49 -2.25
CA GLU A 21 3.16 62.86 -2.08
C GLU A 21 3.19 61.38 -2.46
N SER A 22 3.84 61.04 -3.59
CA SER A 22 4.00 59.64 -4.00
C SER A 22 4.78 58.81 -2.98
N ARG A 23 5.86 59.35 -2.41
CA ARG A 23 6.64 58.69 -1.35
C ARG A 23 5.82 58.51 -0.07
N LEU A 24 5.06 59.53 0.34
CA LEU A 24 4.21 59.49 1.53
C LEU A 24 3.10 58.45 1.37
N ASN A 25 2.46 58.39 0.20
CA ASN A 25 1.47 57.36 -0.12
C ASN A 25 2.06 55.95 -0.08
N LYS A 26 3.27 55.75 -0.61
CA LYS A 26 3.98 54.45 -0.54
C LYS A 26 4.23 54.03 0.91
N VAL A 27 4.74 54.94 1.74
CA VAL A 27 5.00 54.65 3.16
C VAL A 27 3.70 54.38 3.92
N ASN A 28 2.65 55.15 3.69
CA ASN A 28 1.34 54.91 4.30
C ASN A 28 0.76 53.54 3.91
N ASN A 29 0.92 53.10 2.65
CA ASN A 29 0.50 51.77 2.22
C ASN A 29 1.32 50.66 2.90
N GLN A 30 2.65 50.85 3.02
CA GLN A 30 3.52 49.92 3.74
C GLN A 30 3.18 49.85 5.23
N ILE A 31 2.83 50.97 5.87
CA ILE A 31 2.37 51.03 7.26
C ILE A 31 1.02 50.30 7.39
N GLY A 32 0.07 50.59 6.50
CA GLY A 32 -1.28 50.01 6.55
C GLY A 32 -1.31 48.50 6.34
N SER A 33 -0.45 47.98 5.45
CA SER A 33 -0.33 46.55 5.17
C SER A 33 0.72 45.83 6.02
N GLN A 34 1.58 46.57 6.72
CA GLN A 34 2.76 46.07 7.43
C GLN A 34 3.77 45.32 6.53
N GLN A 35 3.67 45.48 5.21
CA GLN A 35 4.53 44.80 4.24
C GLN A 35 5.47 45.81 3.57
N LYS A 36 6.78 45.52 3.62
CA LYS A 36 7.79 46.36 2.94
C LYS A 36 7.64 46.32 1.41
N ILE A 37 7.30 45.17 0.85
CA ILE A 37 7.15 44.96 -0.60
C ILE A 37 5.66 44.95 -0.92
N GLN A 38 5.17 45.97 -1.63
CA GLN A 38 3.76 46.07 -2.04
C GLN A 38 3.55 45.50 -3.45
N GLN A 39 4.51 45.74 -4.33
CA GLN A 39 4.51 45.25 -5.70
C GLN A 39 5.86 44.62 -6.02
N LEU A 40 5.88 43.58 -6.86
CA LEU A 40 7.15 42.92 -7.27
C LEU A 40 8.13 43.89 -7.94
N ARG A 41 7.65 45.00 -8.52
CA ARG A 41 8.48 46.04 -9.14
C ARG A 41 9.20 46.96 -8.15
N ASP A 42 8.78 46.97 -6.87
CA ASP A 42 9.35 47.86 -5.86
C ASP A 42 10.77 47.45 -5.46
N ASP A 43 11.03 46.15 -5.41
CA ASP A 43 12.33 45.53 -5.17
C ASP A 43 12.34 44.14 -5.82
N PRO A 44 12.71 44.03 -7.11
CA PRO A 44 12.65 42.77 -7.84
C PRO A 44 13.52 41.66 -7.22
N LEU A 45 14.62 42.02 -6.58
CA LEU A 45 15.52 41.05 -5.93
C LEU A 45 14.86 40.48 -4.67
N ALA A 46 14.40 41.35 -3.78
CA ALA A 46 13.72 40.90 -2.56
C ALA A 46 12.40 40.20 -2.87
N ALA A 47 11.66 40.65 -3.89
CA ALA A 47 10.45 39.99 -4.35
C ALA A 47 10.72 38.59 -4.91
N GLY A 48 11.84 38.39 -5.62
CA GLY A 48 12.26 37.06 -6.08
C GLY A 48 12.52 36.09 -4.92
N HIS A 49 13.15 36.55 -3.84
CA HIS A 49 13.33 35.75 -2.62
C HIS A 49 12.00 35.49 -1.90
N LEU A 50 11.13 36.51 -1.78
CA LEU A 50 9.81 36.37 -1.17
C LEU A 50 8.98 35.27 -1.84
N VAL A 51 8.88 35.28 -3.17
CA VAL A 51 8.13 34.26 -3.93
C VAL A 51 8.69 32.86 -3.70
N ARG A 52 10.02 32.71 -3.60
CA ARG A 52 10.65 31.42 -3.27
C ARG A 52 10.28 30.95 -1.87
N TYR A 53 10.28 31.85 -0.89
CA TYR A 53 9.90 31.51 0.48
C TYR A 53 8.41 31.20 0.61
N GLU A 54 7.53 31.92 -0.08
CA GLU A 54 6.10 31.61 -0.12
C GLU A 54 5.84 30.24 -0.74
N SER A 55 6.51 29.93 -1.85
CA SER A 55 6.44 28.61 -2.48
C SER A 55 6.95 27.50 -1.55
N TYR A 56 8.08 27.73 -0.87
CA TYR A 56 8.64 26.79 0.11
C TYR A 56 7.68 26.58 1.29
N LEU A 57 7.12 27.65 1.86
CA LEU A 57 6.14 27.58 2.94
C LEU A 57 4.89 26.80 2.51
N GLY A 58 4.41 27.02 1.28
CA GLY A 58 3.29 26.26 0.72
C GLY A 58 3.58 24.76 0.64
N ARG A 59 4.81 24.37 0.25
CA ARG A 59 5.25 22.96 0.25
C ARG A 59 5.29 22.39 1.67
N VAL A 60 5.90 23.10 2.61
CA VAL A 60 5.99 22.67 4.03
C VAL A 60 4.59 22.47 4.63
N ASN A 61 3.64 23.37 4.36
CA ASN A 61 2.26 23.22 4.84
C ASN A 61 1.56 21.99 4.24
N ASN A 62 1.87 21.61 3.00
CA ASN A 62 1.33 20.40 2.39
C ASN A 62 1.98 19.14 2.96
N PHE A 63 3.29 19.17 3.22
CA PHE A 63 4.02 18.09 3.87
C PHE A 63 3.49 17.82 5.28
N GLU A 64 3.25 18.86 6.07
CA GLU A 64 2.63 18.75 7.39
C GLU A 64 1.25 18.09 7.32
N LYS A 65 0.40 18.53 6.39
CA LYS A 65 -0.93 17.92 6.18
C LYS A 65 -0.82 16.44 5.79
N ASN A 66 0.09 16.10 4.88
CA ASN A 66 0.31 14.73 4.45
C ASN A 66 0.75 13.84 5.63
N ALA A 67 1.69 14.32 6.44
CA ALA A 67 2.17 13.60 7.62
C ALA A 67 1.05 13.37 8.65
N LEU A 68 0.21 14.39 8.91
CA LEU A 68 -0.93 14.28 9.81
C LEU A 68 -1.95 13.24 9.30
N VAL A 69 -2.31 13.31 8.02
CA VAL A 69 -3.26 12.34 7.41
C VAL A 69 -2.72 10.91 7.50
N LEU A 70 -1.43 10.69 7.23
CA LEU A 70 -0.82 9.38 7.38
C LEU A 70 -0.83 8.91 8.84
N SER A 71 -0.49 9.78 9.78
CA SER A 71 -0.49 9.47 11.22
C SER A 71 -1.88 9.02 11.69
N ASP A 72 -2.93 9.73 11.28
CA ASP A 72 -4.31 9.39 11.62
C ASP A 72 -4.71 8.03 11.01
N GLN A 73 -4.33 7.79 9.74
CA GLN A 73 -4.58 6.50 9.08
C GLN A 73 -3.82 5.33 9.72
N PHE A 74 -2.58 5.54 10.15
CA PHE A 74 -1.81 4.51 10.86
C PHE A 74 -2.43 4.21 12.21
N THR A 75 -2.78 5.24 12.98
CA THR A 75 -3.43 5.08 14.30
C THR A 75 -4.73 4.30 14.19
N LEU A 76 -5.57 4.63 13.21
CA LEU A 76 -6.84 3.93 12.99
C LEU A 76 -6.63 2.45 12.64
N ARG A 77 -5.67 2.14 11.76
CA ARG A 77 -5.33 0.76 11.40
C ARG A 77 -4.74 -0.03 12.56
N GLU A 78 -3.84 0.59 13.31
CA GLU A 78 -3.24 -0.03 14.50
C GLU A 78 -4.30 -0.41 15.53
N GLY A 79 -5.35 0.40 15.71
CA GLY A 79 -6.51 0.04 16.51
C GLY A 79 -7.17 -1.26 16.04
N TYR A 80 -7.57 -1.34 14.77
CA TYR A 80 -8.18 -2.56 14.22
C TYR A 80 -7.26 -3.78 14.25
N MET A 81 -5.95 -3.59 14.06
CA MET A 81 -4.96 -4.66 14.19
C MET A 81 -4.83 -5.14 15.64
N THR A 82 -4.86 -4.23 16.61
CA THR A 82 -4.82 -4.56 18.04
C THR A 82 -6.06 -5.36 18.43
N ASP A 83 -7.25 -4.90 18.05
CA ASP A 83 -8.50 -5.63 18.29
C ASP A 83 -8.47 -7.04 17.64
N SER A 84 -7.91 -7.13 16.42
CA SER A 84 -7.74 -8.41 15.71
C SER A 84 -6.79 -9.36 16.45
N LEU A 85 -5.72 -8.83 17.06
CA LEU A 85 -4.79 -9.63 17.87
C LEU A 85 -5.47 -10.14 19.15
N GLU A 86 -6.29 -9.32 19.81
CA GLU A 86 -7.07 -9.74 20.98
C GLU A 86 -8.06 -10.86 20.64
N ILE A 87 -8.75 -10.73 19.49
CA ILE A 87 -9.62 -11.79 18.97
C ILE A 87 -8.84 -13.10 18.76
N MET A 88 -7.66 -13.03 18.13
CA MET A 88 -6.83 -14.22 17.92
C MET A 88 -6.32 -14.85 19.22
N GLN A 89 -6.04 -14.04 20.24
CA GLN A 89 -5.71 -14.55 21.58
C GLN A 89 -6.89 -15.29 22.19
N ARG A 90 -8.10 -14.74 22.08
CA ARG A 90 -9.32 -15.39 22.58
C ARG A 90 -9.62 -16.71 21.86
N ILE A 91 -9.50 -16.73 20.53
CA ILE A 91 -9.65 -17.96 19.74
C ILE A 91 -8.64 -19.01 20.20
N ARG A 92 -7.38 -18.63 20.44
CA ARG A 92 -6.36 -19.54 20.97
C ARG A 92 -6.73 -20.09 22.34
N GLU A 93 -7.23 -19.25 23.25
CA GLU A 93 -7.69 -19.71 24.58
C GLU A 93 -8.80 -20.75 24.45
N LEU A 94 -9.81 -20.50 23.60
CA LEU A 94 -10.91 -21.42 23.34
C LEU A 94 -10.41 -22.74 22.73
N ALA A 95 -9.49 -22.67 21.76
CA ALA A 95 -8.90 -23.86 21.13
C ALA A 95 -8.12 -24.72 22.13
N VAL A 96 -7.28 -24.11 22.98
CA VAL A 96 -6.54 -24.81 24.03
C VAL A 96 -7.49 -25.37 25.09
N THR A 97 -8.53 -24.62 25.45
CA THR A 97 -9.54 -25.05 26.42
C THR A 97 -10.33 -26.26 25.89
N GLY A 98 -10.85 -26.17 24.67
CA GLY A 98 -11.62 -27.24 24.02
C GLY A 98 -10.80 -28.48 23.70
N ALA A 99 -9.47 -28.35 23.55
CA ALA A 99 -8.57 -29.51 23.41
C ALA A 99 -8.45 -30.35 24.69
N ASN A 100 -8.89 -29.84 25.85
CA ASN A 100 -8.95 -30.62 27.08
C ASN A 100 -10.15 -31.57 27.05
N GLY A 101 -9.93 -32.88 27.18
CA GLY A 101 -10.96 -33.92 27.10
C GLY A 101 -11.98 -33.99 28.26
N ILE A 102 -12.16 -32.91 29.02
CA ILE A 102 -13.10 -32.83 30.15
C ILE A 102 -14.45 -32.24 29.70
N TYR A 103 -14.47 -31.51 28.59
CA TYR A 103 -15.67 -30.87 28.03
C TYR A 103 -16.53 -31.88 27.25
N ASN A 104 -17.85 -31.75 27.38
CA ASN A 104 -18.79 -32.57 26.62
C ASN A 104 -19.06 -31.94 25.22
N GLU A 105 -19.82 -32.64 24.38
CA GLU A 105 -20.12 -32.20 23.02
C GLU A 105 -20.89 -30.86 22.97
N ASP A 106 -21.80 -30.61 23.92
CA ASP A 106 -22.57 -29.37 23.98
C ASP A 106 -21.71 -28.18 24.40
N ASP A 107 -20.75 -28.39 25.31
CA ASP A 107 -19.75 -27.38 25.68
C ASP A 107 -18.87 -27.00 24.48
N LEU A 108 -18.43 -28.00 23.71
CA LEU A 108 -17.63 -27.79 22.49
C LEU A 108 -18.42 -27.05 21.41
N LYS A 109 -19.73 -27.32 21.26
CA LYS A 109 -20.60 -26.58 20.35
C LYS A 109 -20.75 -25.11 20.75
N ASN A 110 -20.88 -24.84 22.04
CA ASN A 110 -20.96 -23.46 22.53
C ASN A 110 -19.64 -22.70 22.28
N MET A 111 -18.49 -23.34 22.51
CA MET A 111 -17.18 -22.77 22.19
C MET A 111 -17.01 -22.53 20.68
N ALA A 112 -17.46 -23.47 19.84
CA ALA A 112 -17.42 -23.30 18.39
C ALA A 112 -18.25 -22.10 17.92
N SER A 113 -19.45 -21.91 18.47
CA SER A 113 -20.28 -20.74 18.20
C SER A 113 -19.60 -19.43 18.59
N GLU A 114 -18.88 -19.41 19.72
CA GLU A 114 -18.08 -18.24 20.13
C GLU A 114 -16.94 -17.97 19.14
N VAL A 115 -16.24 -19.01 18.67
CA VAL A 115 -15.19 -18.89 17.64
C VAL A 115 -15.76 -18.35 16.33
N ASP A 116 -16.95 -18.79 15.92
CA ASP A 116 -17.61 -18.31 14.71
C ASP A 116 -17.96 -16.82 14.78
N GLU A 117 -18.45 -16.34 15.93
CA GLU A 117 -18.70 -14.91 16.14
C GLU A 117 -17.40 -14.09 16.19
N LEU A 118 -16.35 -14.63 16.81
CA LEU A 118 -15.02 -14.01 16.82
C LEU A 118 -14.44 -13.92 15.40
N LEU A 119 -14.61 -14.95 14.57
CA LEU A 119 -14.19 -14.92 13.16
C LEU A 119 -14.96 -13.85 12.37
N LYS A 120 -16.27 -13.72 12.59
CA LYS A 120 -17.06 -12.63 11.96
C LYS A 120 -16.54 -11.25 12.37
N GLN A 121 -16.23 -11.06 13.65
CA GLN A 121 -15.66 -9.82 14.15
C GLN A 121 -14.27 -9.54 13.54
N LEU A 122 -13.42 -10.57 13.42
CA LEU A 122 -12.10 -10.45 12.79
C LEU A 122 -12.22 -9.99 11.33
N ILE A 123 -13.15 -10.57 10.57
CA ILE A 123 -13.42 -10.16 9.18
C ILE A 123 -13.99 -8.74 9.11
N GLN A 124 -14.83 -8.34 10.06
CA GLN A 124 -15.31 -6.95 10.14
C GLN A 124 -14.16 -5.98 10.36
N ASN A 125 -13.20 -6.30 11.22
CA ASN A 125 -11.99 -5.51 11.41
C ASN A 125 -11.14 -5.47 10.13
N ALA A 126 -10.98 -6.61 9.46
CA ALA A 126 -10.25 -6.69 8.19
C ALA A 126 -10.92 -5.93 7.03
N ASN A 127 -12.23 -5.73 7.11
CA ASN A 127 -13.02 -4.94 6.18
C ASN A 127 -13.35 -3.52 6.69
N ALA A 128 -12.63 -3.05 7.71
CA ALA A 128 -12.85 -1.73 8.27
C ALA A 128 -12.67 -0.61 7.23
N VAL A 129 -13.44 0.46 7.40
CA VAL A 129 -13.45 1.64 6.54
C VAL A 129 -13.11 2.90 7.33
N SER A 130 -12.42 3.83 6.70
CA SER A 130 -12.17 5.16 7.25
C SER A 130 -13.45 6.00 7.30
N ALA A 131 -13.39 7.14 7.99
CA ALA A 131 -14.48 8.12 8.02
C ALA A 131 -14.89 8.61 6.63
N ASP A 132 -13.97 8.57 5.65
CA ASP A 132 -14.22 8.95 4.25
C ASP A 132 -14.82 7.81 3.41
N GLY A 133 -15.12 6.66 4.03
CA GLY A 133 -15.64 5.47 3.36
C GLY A 133 -14.62 4.76 2.49
N ASN A 134 -13.33 4.86 2.83
CA ASN A 134 -12.26 4.15 2.15
C ASN A 134 -11.88 2.90 2.95
N SER A 135 -11.74 1.74 2.30
CA SER A 135 -11.24 0.54 2.97
C SER A 135 -9.80 0.76 3.46
N LEU A 136 -9.54 0.28 4.68
CA LEU A 136 -8.23 0.43 5.33
C LEU A 136 -7.22 -0.64 4.91
N PHE A 137 -7.69 -1.77 4.39
CA PHE A 137 -6.87 -2.96 4.13
C PHE A 137 -6.96 -3.48 2.68
N ALA A 138 -7.54 -2.70 1.75
CA ALA A 138 -7.68 -3.08 0.34
C ALA A 138 -6.50 -2.62 -0.57
N GLY A 139 -5.35 -2.24 0.00
CA GLY A 139 -4.24 -1.68 -0.75
C GLY A 139 -4.54 -0.27 -1.27
N THR A 140 -4.24 -0.02 -2.56
CA THR A 140 -4.66 1.21 -3.26
C THR A 140 -6.08 1.14 -3.82
N ASN A 141 -6.71 -0.04 -3.84
CA ASN A 141 -8.11 -0.20 -4.25
C ASN A 141 -9.10 0.19 -3.14
N VAL A 142 -9.00 1.43 -2.66
CA VAL A 142 -9.66 1.93 -1.44
C VAL A 142 -11.20 1.93 -1.50
N LYS A 143 -11.81 1.72 -2.66
CA LYS A 143 -13.28 1.67 -2.81
C LYS A 143 -13.83 0.25 -2.84
N ALA A 144 -12.98 -0.77 -2.93
CA ALA A 144 -13.40 -2.16 -2.83
C ALA A 144 -13.44 -2.63 -1.37
N THR A 145 -14.25 -3.65 -1.12
CA THR A 145 -14.17 -4.44 0.11
C THR A 145 -12.85 -5.21 0.11
N ALA A 146 -12.11 -5.21 1.21
CA ALA A 146 -10.79 -5.83 1.27
C ALA A 146 -10.86 -7.35 1.19
N PHE A 147 -11.85 -7.95 1.85
CA PHE A 147 -12.04 -9.40 1.93
C PHE A 147 -13.49 -9.79 1.61
N ASP A 148 -13.65 -10.62 0.59
CA ASP A 148 -14.91 -11.26 0.24
C ASP A 148 -15.08 -12.54 1.06
N VAL A 149 -16.31 -12.78 1.53
CA VAL A 149 -16.65 -13.91 2.38
C VAL A 149 -17.57 -14.85 1.63
N GLU A 150 -17.18 -16.11 1.52
CA GLU A 150 -17.99 -17.18 0.94
C GLU A 150 -18.60 -18.00 2.08
N MET A 151 -19.93 -17.94 2.21
CA MET A 151 -20.68 -18.74 3.18
C MET A 151 -21.01 -20.10 2.59
N GLY A 152 -20.87 -21.16 3.39
CA GLY A 152 -21.13 -22.53 2.98
C GLY A 152 -21.84 -23.33 4.08
N ASN A 153 -22.48 -24.44 3.68
CA ASN A 153 -23.05 -25.39 4.63
C ASN A 153 -21.94 -26.27 5.17
N VAL A 154 -21.55 -26.05 6.43
CA VAL A 154 -20.60 -26.89 7.15
C VAL A 154 -21.35 -28.05 7.80
N GLU A 155 -20.88 -29.28 7.58
CA GLU A 155 -21.49 -30.48 8.14
C GLU A 155 -21.56 -30.39 9.67
N GLY A 156 -22.74 -30.66 10.24
CA GLY A 156 -22.96 -30.61 11.69
C GLY A 156 -23.31 -29.22 12.26
N SER A 157 -23.18 -28.13 11.49
CA SER A 157 -23.52 -26.78 11.97
C SER A 157 -25.03 -26.49 11.96
N GLY A 158 -25.75 -26.98 10.94
CA GLY A 158 -27.18 -26.69 10.76
C GLY A 158 -27.50 -25.26 10.28
N VAL A 159 -26.50 -24.38 10.21
CA VAL A 159 -26.56 -23.04 9.61
C VAL A 159 -25.39 -22.81 8.64
N PRO A 160 -25.52 -21.91 7.65
CA PRO A 160 -24.38 -21.50 6.83
C PRO A 160 -23.32 -20.79 7.69
N LEU A 161 -22.07 -21.22 7.56
CA LEU A 161 -20.90 -20.63 8.21
C LEU A 161 -19.92 -20.11 7.16
N ILE A 162 -18.91 -19.35 7.61
CA ILE A 162 -17.84 -18.87 6.75
C ILE A 162 -17.00 -20.07 6.31
N GLN A 163 -16.94 -20.30 5.00
CA GLN A 163 -16.18 -21.42 4.43
C GLN A 163 -14.84 -20.95 3.85
N ASN A 164 -14.81 -19.76 3.27
CA ASN A 164 -13.62 -19.21 2.63
C ASN A 164 -13.63 -17.68 2.71
N VAL A 165 -12.45 -17.10 2.87
CA VAL A 165 -12.25 -15.65 2.89
C VAL A 165 -11.19 -15.30 1.86
N ARG A 166 -11.57 -14.41 0.93
CA ARG A 166 -10.76 -14.08 -0.24
C ARG A 166 -10.40 -12.60 -0.20
N TYR A 167 -9.11 -12.31 -0.15
CA TYR A 167 -8.61 -10.97 -0.39
C TYR A 167 -8.97 -10.47 -1.80
N ASN A 168 -9.55 -9.27 -1.90
CA ASN A 168 -10.05 -8.59 -3.10
C ASN A 168 -9.42 -7.18 -3.29
N GLY A 169 -8.37 -6.87 -2.52
CA GLY A 169 -7.56 -5.66 -2.71
C GLY A 169 -6.40 -5.88 -3.68
N ASN A 170 -5.45 -4.94 -3.69
CA ASN A 170 -4.18 -5.07 -4.41
C ASN A 170 -2.97 -4.91 -3.48
N ILE A 171 -1.81 -5.33 -3.97
CA ILE A 171 -0.52 -5.23 -3.26
C ILE A 171 0.25 -3.95 -3.58
N ASP A 172 -0.32 -3.09 -4.43
CA ASP A 172 0.30 -1.82 -4.78
C ASP A 172 0.39 -0.92 -3.54
N THR A 173 1.49 -0.17 -3.45
CA THR A 173 1.70 0.78 -2.35
C THR A 173 1.62 2.21 -2.85
N ASN A 174 1.08 3.12 -2.04
CA ASN A 174 1.11 4.55 -2.34
C ASN A 174 2.28 5.23 -1.64
N LEU A 175 2.98 6.12 -2.35
CA LEU A 175 4.07 6.92 -1.80
C LEU A 175 3.59 8.34 -1.54
N VAL A 176 3.68 8.78 -0.29
CA VAL A 176 3.23 10.10 0.12
C VAL A 176 4.43 10.94 0.54
N GLU A 177 4.63 12.09 -0.11
CA GLU A 177 5.71 13.01 0.21
C GLU A 177 5.40 13.74 1.53
N VAL A 178 6.28 13.60 2.52
CA VAL A 178 6.13 14.20 3.86
C VAL A 178 7.25 15.18 4.20
N ASP A 179 8.27 15.27 3.36
CA ASP A 179 9.32 16.28 3.40
C ASP A 179 9.99 16.32 2.01
N GLU A 180 10.86 17.30 1.76
CA GLU A 180 11.49 17.51 0.46
C GLU A 180 12.23 16.26 -0.06
N ASN A 181 11.66 15.63 -1.09
CA ASN A 181 12.13 14.36 -1.66
C ASN A 181 12.18 13.20 -0.64
N LYS A 182 11.33 13.26 0.39
CA LYS A 182 11.16 12.19 1.38
C LYS A 182 9.74 11.66 1.33
N TYR A 183 9.63 10.36 1.12
CA TYR A 183 8.36 9.67 0.94
C TYR A 183 8.18 8.65 2.06
N LEU A 184 6.95 8.54 2.55
CA LEU A 184 6.51 7.42 3.35
C LEU A 184 5.66 6.50 2.50
N VAL A 185 5.85 5.20 2.71
CA VAL A 185 5.05 4.16 2.08
C VAL A 185 3.77 4.01 2.90
N ASN A 186 2.63 4.20 2.25
CA ASN A 186 1.32 3.83 2.79
C ASN A 186 0.97 2.42 2.29
N ASP A 187 1.40 1.41 3.04
CA ASP A 187 1.11 0.01 2.77
C ASP A 187 -0.19 -0.40 3.50
N ASN A 188 -1.22 -0.68 2.71
CA ASN A 188 -2.56 -1.02 3.18
C ASN A 188 -2.96 -2.42 2.69
N ALA A 189 -2.02 -3.25 2.26
CA ALA A 189 -2.35 -4.52 1.63
C ALA A 189 -2.73 -5.58 2.68
N GLY A 190 -4.01 -5.93 2.75
CA GLY A 190 -4.56 -6.91 3.69
C GLY A 190 -3.97 -8.32 3.50
N ASN A 191 -3.47 -8.66 2.31
CA ASN A 191 -2.83 -9.94 2.02
C ASN A 191 -1.55 -10.20 2.83
N LYS A 192 -0.96 -9.15 3.41
CA LYS A 192 0.17 -9.23 4.33
C LYS A 192 -0.27 -9.00 5.77
N THR A 193 -1.13 -8.02 6.02
CA THR A 193 -1.58 -7.67 7.37
C THR A 193 -2.37 -8.79 8.06
N PHE A 194 -3.21 -9.51 7.32
CA PHE A 194 -4.08 -10.57 7.86
C PHE A 194 -3.59 -11.98 7.50
N TRP A 195 -2.27 -12.15 7.34
CA TRP A 195 -1.65 -13.42 6.97
C TRP A 195 -0.79 -13.97 8.11
N ALA A 196 -1.01 -15.23 8.49
CA ALA A 196 -0.43 -15.77 9.73
C ALA A 196 0.87 -16.55 9.49
N GLU A 197 0.99 -17.21 8.34
CA GLU A 197 2.08 -18.15 8.06
C GLU A 197 2.79 -17.83 6.75
N ASN A 198 4.06 -18.24 6.63
CA ASN A 198 4.75 -18.18 5.35
C ASN A 198 4.04 -19.10 4.35
N GLN A 199 3.67 -18.55 3.19
CA GLN A 199 2.99 -19.32 2.16
C GLN A 199 3.99 -20.16 1.37
N GLN A 200 3.61 -21.40 1.09
CA GLN A 200 4.37 -22.33 0.25
C GLN A 200 3.51 -22.80 -0.91
N ILE A 201 4.06 -22.73 -2.11
CA ILE A 201 3.42 -23.12 -3.37
C ILE A 201 4.22 -24.26 -3.96
N PHE A 202 3.59 -25.44 -4.03
CA PHE A 202 4.18 -26.63 -4.63
C PHE A 202 3.54 -26.88 -5.99
N SER A 203 4.32 -26.73 -7.07
CA SER A 203 3.92 -27.22 -8.38
C SER A 203 3.93 -28.75 -8.40
N MET A 204 3.04 -29.35 -9.20
CA MET A 204 2.99 -30.79 -9.43
C MET A 204 3.66 -31.21 -10.75
N ARG A 205 4.09 -30.27 -11.60
CA ARG A 205 4.73 -30.60 -12.88
C ARG A 205 6.23 -30.79 -12.70
N ASP A 206 6.75 -31.91 -13.19
CA ASP A 206 8.20 -32.17 -13.24
C ASP A 206 8.85 -31.13 -14.17
N ALA A 207 9.84 -30.42 -13.63
CA ALA A 207 10.54 -29.33 -14.29
C ALA A 207 12.00 -29.70 -14.65
N SER A 208 12.41 -30.96 -14.49
CA SER A 208 13.78 -31.41 -14.77
C SER A 208 14.21 -31.21 -16.23
N GLU A 209 13.30 -31.42 -17.18
CA GLU A 209 13.50 -31.19 -18.61
C GLU A 209 13.01 -29.82 -19.08
N TRP A 210 12.55 -28.97 -18.14
CA TRP A 210 12.02 -27.67 -18.52
C TRP A 210 13.15 -26.72 -18.94
N HIS A 211 12.93 -26.06 -20.08
CA HIS A 211 13.77 -25.00 -20.59
C HIS A 211 12.90 -23.85 -21.11
N ALA A 212 13.30 -22.61 -20.83
CA ALA A 212 12.65 -21.42 -21.36
C ALA A 212 12.74 -21.41 -22.89
N THR A 213 11.59 -21.40 -23.57
CA THR A 213 11.50 -21.42 -25.05
C THR A 213 11.77 -20.05 -25.67
N GLN A 214 11.54 -18.98 -24.91
CA GLN A 214 11.70 -17.59 -25.29
C GLN A 214 12.09 -16.75 -24.06
N ASP A 215 12.50 -15.50 -24.30
CA ASP A 215 12.67 -14.52 -23.22
C ASP A 215 11.29 -14.17 -22.64
N SER A 216 11.19 -14.15 -21.33
CA SER A 216 9.96 -13.89 -20.59
C SER A 216 10.24 -13.14 -19.30
N VAL A 217 9.19 -12.56 -18.73
CA VAL A 217 9.25 -11.85 -17.46
C VAL A 217 8.13 -12.35 -16.58
N ILE A 218 8.49 -12.82 -15.40
CA ILE A 218 7.53 -13.22 -14.37
C ILE A 218 7.49 -12.15 -13.28
N LEU A 219 6.32 -11.97 -12.68
CA LEU A 219 6.09 -11.08 -11.54
C LEU A 219 5.88 -11.92 -10.29
N ILE A 220 6.64 -11.62 -9.25
CA ILE A 220 6.52 -12.20 -7.91
C ILE A 220 6.28 -11.04 -6.95
N ASP A 221 5.06 -10.91 -6.43
CA ASP A 221 4.63 -9.75 -5.61
C ASP A 221 4.96 -8.39 -6.28
N GLY A 222 4.83 -8.32 -7.61
CA GLY A 222 5.15 -7.12 -8.40
C GLY A 222 6.64 -6.94 -8.74
N VAL A 223 7.54 -7.78 -8.22
CA VAL A 223 8.97 -7.78 -8.59
C VAL A 223 9.17 -8.54 -9.90
N GLU A 224 9.84 -7.91 -10.86
CA GLU A 224 10.15 -8.51 -12.16
C GLU A 224 11.36 -9.45 -12.06
N VAL A 225 11.18 -10.67 -12.54
CA VAL A 225 12.27 -11.65 -12.71
C VAL A 225 12.36 -12.01 -14.19
N GLU A 226 13.49 -11.63 -14.80
CA GLU A 226 13.76 -11.88 -16.22
C GLU A 226 14.22 -13.31 -16.46
N VAL A 227 13.52 -14.02 -17.32
CA VAL A 227 13.84 -15.38 -17.76
C VAL A 227 14.34 -15.32 -19.19
N THR A 228 15.52 -15.91 -19.43
CA THR A 228 16.19 -15.85 -20.72
C THR A 228 15.96 -17.16 -21.45
N ARG A 229 15.80 -17.09 -22.77
CA ARG A 229 15.68 -18.28 -23.63
C ARG A 229 16.83 -19.25 -23.38
N GLY A 230 16.49 -20.50 -23.10
CA GLY A 230 17.43 -21.58 -22.79
C GLY A 230 17.69 -21.79 -21.29
N ASP A 231 17.23 -20.89 -20.42
CA ASP A 231 17.29 -21.10 -18.96
C ASP A 231 16.61 -22.40 -18.58
N ASN A 232 17.27 -23.19 -17.73
CA ASN A 232 16.67 -24.37 -17.12
C ASN A 232 16.06 -24.02 -15.75
N ILE A 233 15.43 -25.01 -15.10
CA ILE A 233 14.79 -24.79 -13.79
C ILE A 233 15.75 -24.27 -12.72
N TYR A 234 17.02 -24.70 -12.72
CA TYR A 234 18.01 -24.24 -11.75
C TYR A 234 18.42 -22.79 -11.97
N ALA A 235 18.55 -22.37 -13.23
CA ALA A 235 18.80 -20.97 -13.59
C ALA A 235 17.63 -20.09 -13.13
N LEU A 236 16.39 -20.52 -13.38
CA LEU A 236 15.19 -19.82 -12.90
C LEU A 236 15.17 -19.73 -11.37
N ILE A 237 15.39 -20.84 -10.66
CA ILE A 237 15.45 -20.86 -9.19
C ILE A 237 16.51 -19.88 -8.68
N SER A 238 17.71 -19.86 -9.30
CA SER A 238 18.75 -18.91 -8.93
C SER A 238 18.34 -17.47 -9.18
N LYS A 239 17.66 -17.18 -10.29
CA LYS A 239 17.18 -15.83 -10.62
C LYS A 239 16.12 -15.35 -9.63
N ILE A 240 15.16 -16.21 -9.26
CA ILE A 240 14.17 -15.90 -8.23
C ILE A 240 14.86 -15.64 -6.88
N ASN A 241 15.76 -16.52 -6.45
CA ASN A 241 16.47 -16.37 -5.17
C ASN A 241 17.40 -15.15 -5.09
N ASN A 242 17.87 -14.64 -6.24
CA ASN A 242 18.72 -13.45 -6.32
C ASN A 242 17.92 -12.16 -6.62
N SER A 243 16.60 -12.25 -6.76
CA SER A 243 15.72 -11.09 -6.96
C SER A 243 15.40 -10.40 -5.64
N ASP A 244 14.82 -9.20 -5.72
CA ASP A 244 14.34 -8.45 -4.55
C ASP A 244 13.02 -9.01 -3.97
N ALA A 245 12.45 -10.05 -4.57
CA ALA A 245 11.24 -10.70 -4.07
C ALA A 245 11.52 -11.42 -2.74
N ALA A 246 10.60 -11.29 -1.78
CA ALA A 246 10.67 -11.92 -0.46
C ALA A 246 10.30 -13.42 -0.52
N VAL A 247 10.90 -14.18 -1.44
CA VAL A 247 10.54 -15.56 -1.78
C VAL A 247 11.80 -16.39 -1.98
N LYS A 248 11.75 -17.64 -1.53
CA LYS A 248 12.75 -18.66 -1.80
C LYS A 248 12.19 -19.71 -2.75
N ALA A 249 12.85 -19.86 -3.88
CA ALA A 249 12.62 -20.94 -4.82
C ALA A 249 13.52 -22.14 -4.52
N SER A 250 12.97 -23.34 -4.67
CA SER A 250 13.68 -24.61 -4.53
C SER A 250 13.06 -25.67 -5.43
N LEU A 251 13.78 -26.75 -5.66
CA LEU A 251 13.28 -27.92 -6.38
C LEU A 251 12.88 -29.00 -5.37
N ASP A 252 11.68 -29.55 -5.46
CA ASP A 252 11.27 -30.72 -4.68
C ASP A 252 12.16 -31.92 -5.10
N PRO A 253 12.96 -32.50 -4.18
CA PRO A 253 13.88 -33.59 -4.53
C PRO A 253 13.18 -34.90 -4.92
N VAL A 254 11.89 -35.05 -4.61
CA VAL A 254 11.11 -36.25 -4.93
C VAL A 254 10.41 -36.11 -6.29
N ARG A 255 9.85 -34.93 -6.56
CA ARG A 255 9.02 -34.69 -7.77
C ARG A 255 9.72 -33.89 -8.87
N ASN A 256 10.92 -33.38 -8.61
CA ASN A 256 11.63 -32.44 -9.48
C ASN A 256 10.76 -31.25 -9.90
N SER A 257 9.84 -30.82 -9.03
CA SER A 257 8.91 -29.71 -9.31
C SER A 257 9.32 -28.44 -8.57
N LEU A 258 8.89 -27.29 -9.09
CA LEU A 258 9.18 -26.00 -8.48
C LEU A 258 8.40 -25.84 -7.16
N ASN A 259 9.11 -25.45 -6.11
CA ASN A 259 8.56 -25.02 -4.84
C ASN A 259 8.95 -23.57 -4.55
N LEU A 260 7.98 -22.75 -4.17
CA LEU A 260 8.17 -21.35 -3.78
C LEU A 260 7.69 -21.17 -2.34
N ALA A 261 8.52 -20.60 -1.49
CA ALA A 261 8.18 -20.30 -0.11
C ALA A 261 8.44 -18.84 0.20
N THR A 262 7.46 -18.12 0.75
CA THR A 262 7.68 -16.74 1.20
C THR A 262 8.64 -16.71 2.38
N THR A 263 9.44 -15.65 2.50
CA THR A 263 10.35 -15.46 3.63
C THR A 263 9.68 -14.84 4.84
N ASP A 264 8.53 -14.21 4.64
CA ASP A 264 7.66 -13.64 5.67
C ASP A 264 6.19 -14.05 5.45
N ALA A 265 5.33 -13.78 6.44
CA ALA A 265 3.92 -14.15 6.40
C ALA A 265 3.15 -13.20 5.47
N ARG A 266 2.78 -13.70 4.28
CA ARG A 266 1.95 -13.01 3.29
C ARG A 266 1.36 -14.00 2.29
N GLN A 267 0.28 -13.60 1.63
CA GLN A 267 -0.19 -14.25 0.41
C GLN A 267 0.73 -13.87 -0.76
N LEU A 268 1.33 -14.87 -1.38
CA LEU A 268 2.17 -14.78 -2.57
C LEU A 268 1.30 -14.49 -3.80
N TRP A 269 1.77 -13.59 -4.65
CA TRP A 269 1.14 -13.23 -5.92
C TRP A 269 2.10 -13.55 -7.06
N LEU A 270 1.69 -14.45 -7.96
CA LEU A 270 2.50 -14.92 -9.09
C LEU A 270 1.80 -14.63 -10.40
N GLN A 271 2.52 -14.08 -11.39
CA GLN A 271 1.97 -13.80 -12.71
C GLN A 271 3.04 -13.88 -13.81
N ASP A 272 2.69 -14.41 -14.98
CA ASP A 272 3.51 -14.23 -16.18
C ASP A 272 3.17 -12.86 -16.80
N LYS A 273 4.12 -11.91 -16.78
CA LYS A 273 3.95 -10.59 -17.41
C LYS A 273 4.14 -10.68 -18.92
N THR A 274 5.18 -11.41 -19.33
CA THR A 274 5.42 -11.76 -20.74
C THR A 274 5.82 -13.22 -20.83
N GLY A 275 5.38 -13.92 -21.87
CA GLY A 275 5.61 -15.36 -22.02
C GLY A 275 4.70 -16.22 -21.14
N THR A 276 5.13 -17.46 -20.87
CA THR A 276 4.31 -18.52 -20.27
C THR A 276 5.07 -19.33 -19.22
N THR A 277 6.11 -18.78 -18.61
CA THR A 277 7.02 -19.54 -17.74
C THR A 277 6.31 -20.23 -16.57
N LEU A 278 5.51 -19.51 -15.79
CA LEU A 278 4.79 -20.07 -14.65
C LEU A 278 3.68 -21.03 -15.11
N PHE A 279 3.05 -20.75 -16.25
CA PHE A 279 2.07 -21.67 -16.87
C PHE A 279 2.73 -22.99 -17.32
N ASP A 280 3.88 -22.91 -17.97
CA ASP A 280 4.66 -24.04 -18.46
C ASP A 280 5.20 -24.90 -17.31
N LEU A 281 5.48 -24.28 -16.17
CA LEU A 281 5.84 -24.96 -14.92
C LEU A 281 4.63 -25.45 -14.11
N GLY A 282 3.41 -25.25 -14.61
CA GLY A 282 2.18 -25.70 -13.97
C GLY A 282 1.82 -24.98 -12.67
N VAL A 283 2.39 -23.80 -12.43
CA VAL A 283 2.13 -22.99 -11.22
C VAL A 283 0.83 -22.21 -11.35
N ILE A 284 0.53 -21.66 -12.53
CA ILE A 284 -0.69 -20.90 -12.80
C ILE A 284 -1.55 -21.59 -13.87
N LYS A 285 -2.86 -21.30 -13.87
CA LYS A 285 -3.83 -21.84 -14.85
C LYS A 285 -3.70 -21.21 -16.22
N ASP A 286 -3.66 -19.89 -16.25
CA ASP A 286 -3.59 -19.09 -17.47
C ASP A 286 -3.05 -17.70 -17.12
N SER A 287 -2.29 -17.14 -18.05
CA SER A 287 -1.81 -15.76 -18.07
C SER A 287 -2.93 -14.70 -17.97
N THR A 288 -4.17 -15.05 -18.34
CA THR A 288 -5.32 -14.12 -18.30
C THR A 288 -5.91 -13.92 -16.91
N GLN A 289 -5.65 -14.84 -15.97
CA GLN A 289 -6.15 -14.75 -14.60
C GLN A 289 -5.21 -13.93 -13.72
N GLN A 290 -5.79 -13.01 -12.95
CA GLN A 290 -5.03 -12.17 -12.04
C GLN A 290 -4.70 -12.91 -10.75
N PRO A 291 -3.50 -12.70 -10.17
CA PRO A 291 -3.20 -13.16 -8.82
C PRO A 291 -4.16 -12.53 -7.81
N PRO A 292 -4.42 -13.19 -6.67
CA PRO A 292 -3.78 -14.41 -6.18
C PRO A 292 -4.52 -15.72 -6.54
N TYR A 293 -5.67 -15.65 -7.24
CA TYR A 293 -6.53 -16.83 -7.49
C TYR A 293 -6.32 -17.47 -8.87
N ASN A 294 -5.14 -17.29 -9.44
CA ASN A 294 -4.75 -17.81 -10.75
C ASN A 294 -3.94 -19.11 -10.67
N TYR A 295 -3.76 -19.69 -9.48
CA TYR A 295 -3.04 -20.95 -9.29
C TYR A 295 -3.70 -22.12 -10.03
N ASN A 296 -2.88 -23.01 -10.58
CA ASN A 296 -3.34 -24.24 -11.21
C ASN A 296 -4.09 -25.13 -10.21
N ASP A 297 -5.14 -25.86 -10.65
CA ASP A 297 -5.89 -26.76 -9.76
C ASP A 297 -5.03 -27.90 -9.18
N SER A 298 -3.94 -28.23 -9.87
CA SER A 298 -2.96 -29.20 -9.39
C SER A 298 -1.98 -28.62 -8.37
N VAL A 299 -1.89 -27.30 -8.20
CA VAL A 299 -0.96 -26.72 -7.23
C VAL A 299 -1.43 -26.97 -5.82
N ARG A 300 -0.49 -27.40 -4.97
CA ARG A 300 -0.74 -27.46 -3.52
C ARG A 300 -0.24 -26.17 -2.90
N VAL A 301 -1.14 -25.46 -2.24
CA VAL A 301 -0.85 -24.26 -1.44
C VAL A 301 -0.84 -24.65 0.04
N ALA A 302 0.15 -24.19 0.78
CA ALA A 302 0.23 -24.28 2.23
C ALA A 302 0.57 -22.91 2.83
N GLY A 303 0.29 -22.72 4.11
CA GLY A 303 0.36 -21.41 4.77
C GLY A 303 -0.96 -20.67 4.66
N GLY A 304 -1.56 -20.37 5.81
CA GLY A 304 -2.91 -19.80 5.92
C GLY A 304 -2.94 -18.30 6.23
N SER A 305 -4.09 -17.70 5.90
CA SER A 305 -4.52 -16.43 6.49
C SER A 305 -4.83 -16.57 7.99
N MET A 306 -5.14 -15.46 8.65
CA MET A 306 -5.74 -15.51 9.99
C MET A 306 -7.19 -16.02 10.00
N PHE A 307 -7.84 -16.08 8.84
CA PHE A 307 -9.16 -16.67 8.62
C PHE A 307 -9.06 -18.15 8.26
#